data_AF-A0A6L7PCV3-F1
#
_entry.id   AF-A0A6L7PCV3-F1
#
_cell.length_a   1.000
_cell.length_b   1.000
_cell.length_c   1.000
_cell.angle_alpha   90.00
_cell.angle_beta   90.00
_cell.angle_gamma   90.00
#
_symmetry.space_group_name_H-M   'P 1'
#
loop_
_entity.id
_entity.type
_entity.pdbx_description
1 polymer ?
#
loop_
_entity_poly.entity_id
_entity_poly.type
_entity_poly.pdbx_seq_one_letter_code
_entity_poly.pdbx_strand_id
1 'polypeptide(L)'
;MARAALPALRRRRHARDRAEPPPEHAQAAARRRAEARAGRRFQRRKLAAVSDDAIRTAAVVGTTAWGTTLAVLLARNGVRTTLLARDAAEATRIQSDGGNVRRLPDVEFPAELEASADPQRLAGAQIVCFVVQSQTMAANARAVAEAVPRDAIVL
;
A
#
# COMPACT_ATOMS: atom_id res chain seq x y z
N MET A 1 39.84 8.86 -59.20
CA MET A 1 38.87 7.93 -59.79
C MET A 1 38.03 7.31 -58.68
N ALA A 2 36.92 7.98 -58.34
CA ALA A 2 36.07 7.65 -57.20
C ALA A 2 34.64 7.36 -57.67
N ARG A 3 34.18 6.18 -57.24
CA ARG A 3 32.83 5.61 -57.07
C ARG A 3 31.58 6.36 -57.57
N ALA A 4 30.78 5.58 -58.27
CA ALA A 4 29.54 5.88 -58.96
C ALA A 4 28.31 6.14 -58.06
N ALA A 5 27.50 7.07 -58.58
CA ALA A 5 26.05 7.23 -58.58
C ALA A 5 25.14 6.40 -57.64
N LEU A 6 24.34 7.13 -56.87
CA LEU A 6 23.02 6.71 -56.35
C LEU A 6 21.93 7.08 -57.36
N PRO A 7 20.89 6.23 -57.53
CA PRO A 7 19.55 6.74 -57.79
C PRO A 7 18.57 6.38 -56.67
N ALA A 8 17.64 7.31 -56.45
CA ALA A 8 16.67 7.38 -55.38
C ALA A 8 15.78 6.14 -55.21
N LEU A 9 15.83 5.51 -54.04
CA LEU A 9 14.84 4.54 -53.60
C LEU A 9 13.54 5.27 -53.22
N ARG A 10 12.53 5.11 -54.08
CA ARG A 10 11.16 5.56 -53.90
C ARG A 10 10.57 5.03 -52.58
N ARG A 11 9.97 5.97 -51.83
CA ARG A 11 9.18 5.73 -50.61
C ARG A 11 8.12 4.64 -50.83
N ARG A 12 8.13 3.60 -50.00
CA ARG A 12 6.92 2.86 -49.62
C ARG A 12 6.74 2.93 -48.11
N ARG A 13 5.97 3.93 -47.66
CA ARG A 13 5.36 3.91 -46.33
C ARG A 13 4.32 2.79 -46.34
N HIS A 14 4.64 1.63 -45.76
CA HIS A 14 3.59 0.75 -45.25
C HIS A 14 2.97 1.46 -44.06
N ALA A 15 1.94 2.26 -44.34
CA ALA A 15 0.91 2.55 -43.37
C ALA A 15 0.36 1.20 -42.94
N ARG A 16 0.75 0.73 -41.76
CA ARG A 16 0.01 -0.31 -41.06
C ARG A 16 -1.41 0.22 -40.95
N ASP A 17 -2.32 -0.41 -41.68
CA ASP A 17 -3.74 -0.42 -41.36
C ASP A 17 -3.86 -0.62 -39.86
N ARG A 18 -4.15 0.46 -39.14
CA ARG A 18 -4.78 0.34 -37.83
C ARG A 18 -6.20 -0.07 -38.16
N ALA A 19 -6.41 -1.37 -38.36
CA ALA A 19 -7.75 -1.94 -38.39
C ALA A 19 -8.45 -1.43 -37.13
N GLU A 20 -9.51 -0.64 -37.34
CA GLU A 20 -10.35 -0.16 -36.26
C GLU A 20 -10.88 -1.41 -35.53
N PRO A 21 -10.69 -1.53 -34.21
CA PRO A 21 -11.10 -2.74 -33.51
C PRO A 21 -12.61 -2.96 -33.74
N PRO A 22 -13.05 -4.19 -34.07
CA PRO A 22 -14.45 -4.47 -34.35
C PRO A 22 -15.38 -3.83 -33.30
N PRO A 23 -16.54 -3.29 -33.70
CA PRO A 23 -17.41 -2.50 -32.82
C PRO A 23 -17.81 -3.22 -31.52
N GLU A 24 -17.83 -4.56 -31.54
CA GLU A 24 -18.03 -5.41 -30.36
C GLU A 24 -16.95 -5.23 -29.29
N HIS A 25 -15.68 -5.02 -29.66
CA HIS A 25 -14.59 -4.77 -28.70
C HIS A 25 -14.68 -3.37 -28.08
N ALA A 26 -15.13 -2.37 -28.85
CA ALA A 26 -15.36 -1.02 -28.33
C ALA A 26 -16.50 -1.01 -27.30
N GLN A 27 -17.58 -1.74 -27.58
CA GLN A 27 -18.71 -1.90 -26.66
C GLN A 27 -18.36 -2.75 -25.43
N ALA A 28 -17.59 -3.82 -25.59
CA ALA A 28 -17.11 -4.63 -24.48
C ALA A 28 -16.16 -3.83 -23.56
N ALA A 29 -15.27 -3.01 -24.13
CA ALA A 29 -14.41 -2.12 -23.36
C ALA A 29 -15.19 -1.02 -22.64
N ALA A 30 -16.22 -0.45 -23.28
CA ALA A 30 -17.11 0.54 -22.68
C ALA A 30 -17.93 -0.05 -21.51
N ARG A 31 -18.46 -1.27 -21.67
CA ARG A 31 -19.17 -2.01 -20.61
C ARG A 31 -18.26 -2.31 -19.42
N ARG A 32 -17.05 -2.84 -19.66
CA ARG A 32 -16.05 -3.08 -18.59
C ARG A 32 -15.66 -1.80 -17.86
N ARG A 33 -15.53 -0.67 -18.57
CA ARG A 33 -15.24 0.64 -17.96
C ARG A 33 -16.43 1.17 -17.15
N ALA A 34 -17.66 0.97 -17.63
CA ALA A 34 -18.88 1.36 -16.95
C ALA A 34 -19.11 0.51 -15.69
N GLU A 35 -18.92 -0.80 -15.76
CA GLU A 35 -18.98 -1.75 -14.63
C GLU A 35 -17.90 -1.43 -13.59
N ALA A 36 -16.66 -1.18 -14.02
CA ALA A 36 -15.59 -0.77 -13.11
C ALA A 36 -15.87 0.61 -12.47
N ARG A 37 -16.50 1.54 -13.20
CA ARG A 37 -16.94 2.84 -12.63
C ARG A 37 -18.11 2.68 -11.67
N ALA A 38 -19.07 1.80 -11.96
CA ALA A 38 -20.20 1.50 -11.10
C ALA A 38 -19.74 0.82 -9.80
N GLY A 39 -18.83 -0.16 -9.89
CA GLY A 39 -18.18 -0.78 -8.73
C GLY A 39 -17.44 0.25 -7.88
N ARG A 40 -16.64 1.14 -8.49
CA ARG A 40 -15.96 2.23 -7.78
C ARG A 40 -16.94 3.23 -7.13
N ARG A 41 -18.09 3.51 -7.77
CA ARG A 41 -19.10 4.46 -7.25
C ARG A 41 -19.91 3.85 -6.10
N PHE A 42 -20.22 2.56 -6.18
CA PHE A 42 -20.84 1.78 -5.11
C PHE A 42 -19.90 1.67 -3.91
N GLN A 43 -18.62 1.34 -4.14
CA GLN A 43 -17.59 1.31 -3.11
C GLN A 43 -17.44 2.68 -2.42
N ARG A 44 -17.38 3.79 -3.19
CA ARG A 44 -17.30 5.15 -2.63
C ARG A 44 -18.50 5.54 -1.77
N ARG A 45 -19.73 5.15 -2.14
CA ARG A 45 -20.93 5.39 -1.29
C ARG A 45 -20.92 4.54 -0.03
N LYS A 46 -20.48 3.28 -0.11
CA LYS A 46 -20.35 2.39 1.06
C LYS A 46 -19.28 2.88 2.03
N LEU A 47 -18.14 3.38 1.52
CA LEU A 47 -17.07 4.01 2.33
C LEU A 47 -17.49 5.34 2.95
N ALA A 48 -18.23 6.18 2.23
CA ALA A 48 -18.75 7.44 2.76
C ALA A 48 -19.80 7.23 3.88
N ALA A 49 -20.57 6.15 3.83
CA ALA A 49 -21.56 5.81 4.86
C ALA A 49 -20.93 5.26 6.16
N VAL A 50 -19.67 4.79 6.12
CA VAL A 50 -18.93 4.30 7.31
C VAL A 50 -18.22 5.43 8.05
N SER A 51 -18.32 6.68 7.58
CA SER A 51 -17.37 7.75 7.90
C SER A 51 -17.42 8.33 9.32
N ASP A 52 -18.43 8.05 10.14
CA ASP A 52 -18.50 8.53 11.54
C ASP A 52 -17.91 7.57 12.57
N ASP A 53 -17.81 6.27 12.25
CA ASP A 53 -17.22 5.23 13.12
C ASP A 53 -16.00 4.54 12.47
N ALA A 54 -15.47 5.15 11.40
CA ALA A 54 -14.35 4.59 10.64
C ALA A 54 -13.05 4.65 11.45
N ILE A 55 -12.33 3.53 11.49
CA ILE A 55 -10.95 3.48 12.00
C ILE A 55 -10.07 4.42 11.16
N ARG A 56 -9.48 5.41 11.82
CA ARG A 56 -8.57 6.43 11.28
C ARG A 56 -7.15 6.29 11.81
N THR A 57 -6.96 5.64 12.94
CA THR A 57 -5.65 5.43 13.57
C THR A 57 -5.46 3.96 13.93
N ALA A 58 -4.29 3.41 13.58
CA ALA A 58 -3.94 2.02 13.83
C ALA A 58 -2.50 1.89 14.31
N ALA A 59 -2.24 0.86 15.12
CA ALA A 59 -0.89 0.42 15.44
C ALA A 59 -0.72 -1.04 15.04
N VAL A 60 0.44 -1.37 14.46
CA VAL A 60 0.84 -2.74 14.14
C VAL A 60 2.07 -3.05 14.96
N VAL A 61 1.93 -3.95 15.93
CA VAL A 61 3.03 -4.43 16.77
C VAL A 61 3.74 -5.55 16.03
N GLY A 62 4.99 -5.30 15.64
CA GLY A 62 5.84 -6.29 14.97
C GLY A 62 6.19 -5.95 13.52
N THR A 63 7.49 -5.92 13.24
CA THR A 63 8.10 -5.65 11.93
C THR A 63 8.26 -6.93 11.08
N THR A 64 7.30 -7.86 11.19
CA THR A 64 7.27 -9.08 10.37
C THR A 64 6.91 -8.74 8.93
N ALA A 65 7.07 -9.68 7.99
CA ALA A 65 6.69 -9.45 6.59
C ALA A 65 5.19 -9.12 6.46
N TRP A 66 4.33 -9.86 7.17
CA TRP A 66 2.90 -9.59 7.19
C TRP A 66 2.57 -8.32 7.98
N GLY A 67 3.20 -8.07 9.13
CA GLY A 67 2.98 -6.84 9.91
C GLY A 67 3.33 -5.58 9.11
N THR A 68 4.47 -5.61 8.43
CA THR A 68 4.88 -4.52 7.53
C THR A 68 3.89 -4.36 6.37
N THR A 69 3.47 -5.46 5.73
CA THR A 69 2.49 -5.42 4.64
C THR A 69 1.16 -4.83 5.11
N LEU A 70 0.64 -5.29 6.25
CA LEU A 70 -0.60 -4.79 6.83
C LEU A 70 -0.51 -3.31 7.13
N ALA A 71 0.60 -2.85 7.73
CA ALA A 71 0.80 -1.45 8.06
C ALA A 71 0.82 -0.57 6.79
N VAL A 72 1.50 -1.02 5.72
CA VAL A 72 1.50 -0.34 4.42
C VAL A 72 0.10 -0.29 3.82
N LEU A 73 -0.67 -1.38 3.90
CA LEU A 73 -2.04 -1.41 3.36
C LEU A 73 -2.98 -0.47 4.14
N LEU A 74 -2.90 -0.44 5.47
CA LEU A 74 -3.68 0.49 6.29
C LEU A 74 -3.36 1.94 5.92
N ALA A 75 -2.08 2.29 5.86
CA ALA A 75 -1.63 3.63 5.49
C ALA A 75 -2.07 4.03 4.07
N ARG A 76 -1.95 3.14 3.08
CA ARG A 76 -2.46 3.38 1.71
C ARG A 76 -3.97 3.61 1.64
N ASN A 77 -4.73 3.12 2.63
CA ASN A 77 -6.16 3.37 2.75
C ASN A 77 -6.49 4.62 3.60
N GLY A 78 -5.49 5.44 3.95
CA GLY A 78 -5.66 6.69 4.68
C GLY A 78 -5.82 6.50 6.19
N VAL A 79 -5.45 5.34 6.74
CA VAL A 79 -5.38 5.10 8.18
C VAL A 79 -3.99 5.50 8.66
N ARG A 80 -3.89 6.48 9.56
CA ARG A 80 -2.60 6.83 10.17
C ARG A 80 -2.12 5.63 10.97
N THR A 81 -0.96 5.10 10.59
CA THR A 81 -0.49 3.80 11.06
C THR A 81 0.90 3.92 11.68
N THR A 82 1.07 3.37 12.88
CA THR A 82 2.38 3.18 13.50
C THR A 82 2.79 1.71 13.36
N LEU A 83 3.94 1.44 12.76
CA LEU A 83 4.60 0.14 12.80
C LEU A 83 5.58 0.11 13.98
N LEU A 84 5.23 -0.62 15.03
CA LEU A 84 6.06 -0.71 16.23
C LEU A 84 7.15 -1.78 16.04
N ALA A 85 8.39 -1.32 15.99
CA ALA A 85 9.60 -2.13 16.03
C ALA A 85 9.95 -2.50 17.46
N ARG A 86 10.78 -3.54 17.61
CA ARG A 86 11.18 -4.04 18.92
C ARG A 86 12.21 -3.15 19.64
N ASP A 87 13.02 -2.44 18.85
CA ASP A 87 14.14 -1.65 19.35
C ASP A 87 14.37 -0.42 18.46
N ALA A 88 14.97 0.62 19.05
CA ALA A 88 15.18 1.90 18.40
C ALA A 88 16.09 1.79 17.16
N ALA A 89 17.05 0.87 17.17
CA ALA A 89 17.93 0.66 16.03
C ALA A 89 17.17 0.11 14.81
N GLU A 90 16.23 -0.81 15.03
CA GLU A 90 15.33 -1.31 13.99
C GLU A 90 14.38 -0.24 13.48
N ALA A 91 13.73 0.52 14.37
CA ALA A 91 12.84 1.61 13.97
C ALA A 91 13.57 2.67 13.13
N THR A 92 14.73 3.15 13.60
CA THR A 92 15.51 4.17 12.89
C THR A 92 15.94 3.69 11.51
N ARG A 93 16.38 2.43 11.37
CA ARG A 93 16.73 1.86 10.06
C ARG A 93 15.53 1.82 9.11
N ILE A 94 14.40 1.30 9.57
CA ILE A 94 13.19 1.24 8.72
C ILE A 94 12.77 2.65 8.28
N GLN A 95 12.82 3.61 9.21
CA GLN A 95 12.46 4.99 8.91
C GLN A 95 13.45 5.67 7.95
N SER A 96 14.77 5.46 8.13
CA SER A 96 15.81 6.03 7.26
C SER A 96 15.78 5.46 5.86
N ASP A 97 15.48 4.17 5.74
CA ASP A 97 15.40 3.45 4.47
C ASP A 97 14.10 3.76 3.72
N GLY A 98 13.17 4.49 4.35
CA GLY A 98 11.83 4.77 3.80
C GLY A 98 10.97 3.51 3.69
N GLY A 99 11.32 2.43 4.40
CA GLY A 99 10.60 1.16 4.36
C GLY A 99 11.38 0.02 5.00
N ASN A 100 10.72 -1.12 5.20
CA ASN A 100 11.36 -2.30 5.78
C ASN A 100 11.99 -3.16 4.67
N VAL A 101 13.09 -2.69 4.09
CA VAL A 101 13.79 -3.31 2.94
C VAL A 101 14.10 -4.79 3.17
N ARG A 102 14.40 -5.18 4.42
CA ARG A 102 14.67 -6.57 4.80
C ARG A 102 13.46 -7.50 4.63
N ARG A 103 12.24 -6.96 4.72
CA ARG A 103 10.99 -7.74 4.63
C ARG A 103 10.27 -7.53 3.32
N LEU A 104 10.30 -6.31 2.80
CA LEU A 104 9.64 -5.87 1.58
C LEU A 104 10.62 -4.99 0.79
N PRO A 105 11.64 -5.57 0.12
CA PRO A 105 12.44 -4.83 -0.84
C PRO A 105 11.48 -4.32 -1.92
N ASP A 106 11.60 -3.06 -2.33
CA ASP A 106 10.73 -2.39 -3.32
C ASP A 106 9.38 -1.86 -2.80
N VAL A 107 9.13 -1.85 -1.48
CA VAL A 107 7.95 -1.19 -0.90
C VAL A 107 8.36 -0.02 -0.02
N GLU A 108 8.16 1.19 -0.56
CA GLU A 108 8.26 2.44 0.21
C GLU A 108 7.05 2.62 1.13
N PHE A 109 7.30 3.20 2.30
CA PHE A 109 6.29 3.54 3.29
C PHE A 109 5.50 4.78 2.84
N PRO A 110 4.16 4.71 2.83
CA PRO A 110 3.32 5.90 2.62
C PRO A 110 3.55 6.94 3.72
N ALA A 111 3.20 8.20 3.46
CA ALA A 111 3.34 9.30 4.42
C ALA A 111 2.55 9.07 5.72
N GLU A 112 1.47 8.29 5.66
CA GLU A 112 0.62 7.93 6.79
C GLU A 112 1.21 6.79 7.64
N LEU A 113 2.33 6.20 7.24
CA LEU A 113 3.02 5.12 7.95
C LEU A 113 4.34 5.61 8.55
N GLU A 114 4.49 5.48 9.86
CA GLU A 114 5.77 5.66 10.54
C GLU A 114 6.25 4.36 11.20
N ALA A 115 7.57 4.18 11.26
CA ALA A 115 8.18 3.19 12.14
C ALA A 115 8.61 3.84 13.45
N SER A 116 8.30 3.21 14.58
CA SER A 116 8.74 3.67 15.90
C SER A 116 9.11 2.49 16.79
N ALA A 117 9.95 2.72 17.78
CA ALA A 117 10.21 1.78 18.87
C ALA A 117 9.61 2.26 20.21
N ASP A 118 8.96 3.42 20.22
CA ASP A 118 8.33 3.99 21.40
C ASP A 118 6.89 3.46 21.53
N PRO A 119 6.58 2.66 22.57
CA PRO A 119 5.23 2.15 22.80
C PRO A 119 4.19 3.26 22.96
N GLN A 120 4.57 4.45 23.43
CA GLN A 120 3.64 5.56 23.62
C GLN A 120 3.01 6.05 22.30
N ARG A 121 3.57 5.66 21.15
CA ARG A 121 2.96 5.92 19.83
C ARG A 121 1.68 5.12 19.58
N LEU A 122 1.36 4.14 20.42
CA LEU A 122 0.06 3.47 20.42
C LEU A 122 -1.05 4.35 21.02
N ALA A 123 -0.70 5.42 21.73
CA ALA A 123 -1.68 6.34 22.30
C ALA A 123 -2.57 6.94 21.20
N GLY A 124 -3.88 6.68 21.30
CA GLY A 124 -4.86 7.13 20.32
C GLY A 124 -5.04 6.22 19.09
N ALA A 125 -4.41 5.06 19.04
CA ALA A 125 -4.75 4.02 18.07
C ALA A 125 -6.13 3.44 18.41
N GLN A 126 -7.07 3.48 17.45
CA GLN A 126 -8.37 2.84 17.62
C GLN A 126 -8.29 1.31 17.48
N ILE A 127 -7.25 0.83 16.79
CA ILE A 127 -6.96 -0.58 16.62
C ILE A 127 -5.46 -0.86 16.85
N VAL A 128 -5.17 -1.92 17.59
CA VAL A 128 -3.80 -2.41 17.82
C VAL A 128 -3.73 -3.87 17.37
N CYS A 129 -2.96 -4.11 16.30
CA CYS A 129 -2.78 -5.43 15.72
C CYS A 129 -1.45 -6.04 16.16
N PHE A 130 -1.47 -7.17 16.87
CA PHE A 130 -0.28 -7.91 17.25
C PHE A 130 0.13 -8.88 16.13
N VAL A 131 1.04 -8.43 15.27
CA VAL A 131 1.53 -9.21 14.12
C VAL A 131 2.95 -9.70 14.37
N VAL A 132 3.08 -10.44 15.48
CA VAL A 132 4.31 -11.03 15.98
C VAL A 132 4.27 -12.56 15.87
N GLN A 133 5.41 -13.20 16.13
CA GLN A 133 5.45 -14.66 16.18
C GLN A 133 4.74 -15.15 17.45
N SER A 134 3.99 -16.25 17.37
CA SER A 134 3.17 -16.75 18.49
C SER A 134 3.98 -16.99 19.76
N GLN A 135 5.21 -17.48 19.64
CA GLN A 135 6.11 -17.75 20.76
C GLN A 135 6.56 -16.47 21.50
N THR A 136 6.53 -15.31 20.84
CA THR A 136 6.90 -14.03 21.46
C THR A 136 5.69 -13.14 21.76
N MET A 137 4.47 -13.58 21.46
CA MET A 137 3.22 -12.83 21.65
C MET A 137 3.10 -12.26 23.08
N ALA A 138 3.22 -13.12 24.10
CA ALA A 138 3.06 -12.70 25.48
C ALA A 138 4.10 -11.66 25.93
N ALA A 139 5.34 -11.77 25.46
CA ALA A 139 6.40 -10.80 25.77
C ALA A 139 6.11 -9.45 25.11
N ASN A 140 5.70 -9.45 23.84
CA ASN A 140 5.34 -8.21 23.13
C ASN A 140 4.11 -7.54 23.76
N ALA A 141 3.07 -8.30 24.10
CA ALA A 141 1.88 -7.78 24.76
C ALA A 141 2.21 -7.09 26.09
N ARG A 142 3.05 -7.72 26.93
CA ARG A 142 3.51 -7.12 28.19
C ARG A 142 4.31 -5.84 27.98
N ALA A 143 5.18 -5.82 26.99
CA ALA A 143 6.05 -4.67 26.70
C ALA A 143 5.26 -3.40 26.31
N VAL A 144 4.06 -3.56 25.76
CA VAL A 144 3.24 -2.44 25.28
C VAL A 144 1.95 -2.23 26.08
N ALA A 145 1.65 -3.09 27.06
CA ALA A 145 0.36 -3.16 27.75
C ALA A 145 -0.08 -1.81 28.33
N GLU A 146 0.84 -1.03 28.91
CA GLU A 146 0.53 0.27 29.50
C GLU A 146 0.20 1.35 28.47
N ALA A 147 0.67 1.18 27.23
CA ALA A 147 0.46 2.13 26.15
C ALA A 147 -0.74 1.81 25.25
N VAL A 148 -1.34 0.61 25.38
CA VAL A 148 -2.55 0.23 24.65
C VAL A 148 -3.74 1.04 25.20
N PRO A 149 -4.46 1.82 24.36
CA PRO A 149 -5.65 2.54 24.80
C PRO A 149 -6.73 1.57 25.31
N ARG A 150 -7.46 1.96 26.36
CA ARG A 150 -8.46 1.09 27.00
C ARG A 150 -9.66 0.78 26.10
N ASP A 151 -9.93 1.65 25.14
CA ASP A 151 -11.01 1.60 24.17
C ASP A 151 -10.57 1.06 22.79
N ALA A 152 -9.28 0.73 22.63
CA ALA A 152 -8.78 0.17 21.39
C ALA A 152 -9.28 -1.26 21.15
N ILE A 153 -9.60 -1.58 19.90
CA ILE A 153 -9.80 -2.96 19.45
C ILE A 153 -8.42 -3.62 19.35
N VAL A 154 -8.24 -4.76 20.01
CA VAL A 154 -6.99 -5.54 19.95
C VAL A 154 -7.20 -6.76 19.06
N LEU A 155 -6.37 -6.91 18.02
CA LEU A 155 -6.37 -8.03 17.07
C LEU A 155 -5.06 -8.82 17.09
#